data_AF-A0A484UQJ1-F1
#
_entry.id   AF-A0A484UQJ1-F1
#
_cell.length_a   1.000
_cell.length_b   1.000
_cell.length_c   1.000
_cell.angle_alpha   90.00
_cell.angle_beta   90.00
_cell.angle_gamma   90.00
#
_symmetry.space_group_name_H-M   'P 1'
#
loop_
_entity.id
_entity.type
_entity.pdbx_description
1 polymer ?
#
loop_
_entity_poly.entity_id
_entity_poly.type
_entity_poly.pdbx_seq_one_letter_code
_entity_poly.pdbx_strand_id
1 'polypeptide(L)' 'MLYLPRIITAEQVPEAEALIPLPAAGKKQTGTLIVSVANEEFSLDNPRHIEVANQIELRLVDQDLIERYEDMYWSG' A
#
# COMPACT_ATOMS: atom_id res chain seq x y z
N MET A 1 -3.74 6.31 -0.62
CA MET A 1 -3.69 5.16 0.32
C MET A 1 -4.19 3.92 -0.41
N LEU A 2 -3.60 2.76 -0.17
CA LEU A 2 -3.95 1.49 -0.80
C LEU A 2 -4.11 0.41 0.29
N TYR A 3 -5.22 -0.32 0.28
CA TYR A 3 -5.39 -1.49 1.14
C TYR A 3 -5.08 -2.76 0.36
N LEU A 4 -4.28 -3.65 0.95
CA LEU A 4 -4.07 -5.00 0.44
C LEU A 4 -4.46 -6.04 1.52
N PRO A 5 -5.19 -7.12 1.16
CA PRO A 5 -5.60 -8.18 2.08
C PRO A 5 -4.45 -9.17 2.38
N ARG A 6 -3.26 -8.62 2.66
CA ARG A 6 -2.05 -9.35 3.01
C ARG A 6 -1.16 -8.52 3.93
N ILE A 7 -0.26 -9.21 4.62
CA ILE A 7 0.73 -8.57 5.51
C ILE A 7 1.85 -8.02 4.62
N ILE A 8 2.06 -6.70 4.70
CA ILE A 8 3.13 -5.97 4.00
C ILE A 8 4.05 -5.38 5.06
N THR A 9 5.36 -5.61 4.93
CA THR A 9 6.36 -5.11 5.89
C THR A 9 7.11 -3.88 5.37
N ALA A 10 7.77 -3.16 6.28
CA ALA A 10 8.55 -1.97 5.94
C ALA A 10 9.77 -2.32 5.06
N GLU A 11 10.29 -3.54 5.16
CA GLU A 11 11.35 -4.04 4.29
C GLU A 11 10.86 -4.26 2.85
N GLN A 12 9.58 -4.63 2.67
CA GLN A 12 8.98 -4.84 1.35
C GLN A 12 8.62 -3.52 0.68
N VAL A 13 8.19 -2.51 1.44
CA VAL A 13 7.77 -1.22 0.89
C VAL A 13 8.39 -0.08 1.72
N PRO A 14 9.72 0.15 1.62
CA PRO A 14 10.40 1.19 2.38
C PRO A 14 10.00 2.61 1.98
N GLU A 15 9.39 2.79 0.81
CA GLU A 15 8.91 4.08 0.30
C GLU A 15 7.62 4.55 0.97
N ALA A 16 6.88 3.66 1.64
CA ALA A 16 5.66 4.02 2.35
C ALA A 16 5.96 4.86 3.60
N GLU A 17 5.28 5.99 3.75
CA GLU A 17 5.40 6.82 4.96
C GLU A 17 4.75 6.16 6.18
N ALA A 18 3.73 5.32 5.96
CA ALA A 18 3.18 4.47 7.00
C ALA A 18 2.61 3.16 6.45
N LEU A 19 2.76 2.10 7.24
CA LEU A 19 2.11 0.81 7.06
C LEU A 19 1.22 0.53 8.27
N ILE A 20 -0.09 0.56 8.05
CA ILE A 20 -1.08 0.42 9.12
C ILE A 20 -1.64 -1.00 9.07
N PRO A 21 -1.36 -1.86 10.07
CA PRO A 21 -1.93 -3.20 10.13
C PRO A 21 -3.45 -3.13 10.36
N LEU A 22 -4.19 -3.91 9.58
CA LEU A 22 -5.65 -4.02 9.69
C LEU A 22 -6.09 -5.48 9.86
N PRO A 23 -7.04 -5.79 10.76
CA PRO A 23 -7.56 -4.92 11.83
C PRO A 23 -6.46 -4.48 12.82
N ALA A 24 -6.76 -3.44 13.60
CA ALA A 24 -5.84 -2.90 14.61
C ALA A 24 -5.37 -3.94 15.63
N ALA A 25 -4.30 -3.61 16.36
CA ALA A 25 -3.61 -4.48 17.30
C ALA A 25 -4.57 -5.21 18.27
N GLY A 26 -4.24 -6.47 18.57
CA GLY A 26 -5.06 -7.35 19.41
C GLY A 26 -6.02 -8.26 18.63
N LYS A 27 -6.09 -8.12 17.29
CA LYS A 27 -6.76 -9.08 16.39
C LYS A 27 -5.76 -9.64 15.38
N LYS A 28 -6.08 -10.79 14.78
CA LYS A 28 -5.29 -11.34 13.67
C LYS A 28 -5.33 -10.33 12.52
N GLN A 29 -4.16 -9.85 12.10
CA GLN A 29 -4.02 -8.99 10.94
C GLN A 29 -4.46 -9.76 9.68
N THR A 30 -5.33 -9.14 8.90
CA THR A 30 -5.85 -9.67 7.63
C THR A 30 -5.42 -8.83 6.44
N GLY A 31 -4.84 -7.66 6.67
CA GLY A 31 -4.34 -6.80 5.61
C GLY A 31 -3.47 -5.66 6.12
N THR A 32 -3.05 -4.81 5.20
CA THR A 32 -2.21 -3.65 5.47
C THR A 32 -2.72 -2.47 4.65
N LEU A 33 -2.89 -1.33 5.29
CA LEU A 33 -3.11 -0.05 4.61
C LEU A 33 -1.75 0.63 4.40
N ILE A 34 -1.40 0.82 3.15
CA ILE A 34 -0.16 1.46 2.69
C ILE A 34 -0.45 2.93 2.44
N VAL A 35 0.32 3.81 3.09
CA VAL A 35 0.12 5.25 3.08
C VAL A 35 1.34 5.93 2.46
N SER A 36 1.14 6.66 1.37
CA SER A 36 2.19 7.41 0.67
C SER A 36 2.48 8.78 1.28
N VAL A 37 1.49 9.37 1.97
CA VAL A 37 1.58 10.68 2.62
C VAL A 37 0.83 10.58 3.94
N ALA A 38 1.53 10.71 5.07
CA ALA A 38 0.97 10.46 6.40
C ALA A 38 0.71 11.73 7.23
N ASN A 39 1.45 12.82 6.96
CA ASN A 39 1.43 14.03 7.79
C ASN A 39 0.72 15.23 7.15
N GLU A 40 0.24 15.08 5.91
CA GLU A 40 -0.48 16.12 5.18
C GLU A 40 -1.51 15.49 4.22
N GLU A 41 -2.33 16.33 3.58
CA GLU A 41 -3.28 15.87 2.57
C GLU A 41 -2.55 15.49 1.28
N PHE A 42 -2.87 14.32 0.73
CA PHE A 42 -2.40 13.94 -0.60
C PHE A 42 -2.93 14.94 -1.64
N SER A 43 -2.07 15.34 -2.59
CA SER A 43 -2.38 16.35 -3.60
C SER A 43 -1.76 15.96 -4.93
N LEU A 44 -2.56 16.04 -5.99
CA LEU A 44 -2.11 15.82 -7.37
C LEU A 44 -1.30 17.01 -7.91
N ASP A 45 -1.36 18.16 -7.26
CA ASP A 45 -0.56 19.33 -7.63
C ASP A 45 0.84 19.29 -6.98
N ASN A 46 1.06 18.39 -6.01
CA ASN A 46 2.37 18.17 -5.41
C ASN A 46 3.08 17.00 -6.12
N PRO A 47 4.12 17.26 -6.94
CA PRO A 47 4.82 16.20 -7.67
C PRO A 47 5.49 15.19 -6.74
N ARG A 48 5.88 15.58 -5.51
CA ARG A 48 6.46 14.67 -4.52
C ARG A 48 5.45 13.63 -4.05
N HIS A 49 4.19 14.00 -3.88
CA HIS A 49 3.13 13.08 -3.47
C HIS A 49 2.90 12.01 -4.55
N ILE A 50 2.86 12.45 -5.82
CA ILE A 50 2.72 11.55 -6.98
C ILE A 50 3.93 10.63 -7.07
N GLU A 51 5.15 11.16 -6.94
CA GLU A 51 6.38 10.38 -7.02
C GLU A 51 6.41 9.25 -5.99
N VAL A 52 6.09 9.53 -4.72
CA VAL A 52 6.07 8.50 -3.67
C VAL A 52 5.00 7.45 -3.95
N ALA A 53 3.80 7.85 -4.36
CA ALA A 53 2.74 6.89 -4.71
C ALA A 53 3.17 5.97 -5.86
N ASN A 54 3.77 6.52 -6.92
CA ASN A 54 4.26 5.74 -8.06
C ASN A 54 5.39 4.78 -7.66
N GLN A 55 6.33 5.21 -6.81
CA GLN A 55 7.40 4.33 -6.33
C GLN A 55 6.86 3.16 -5.51
N ILE A 56 5.85 3.40 -4.67
CA ILE A 56 5.16 2.33 -3.94
C ILE A 56 4.49 1.35 -4.92
N GLU A 57 3.79 1.85 -5.94
CA GLU A 57 3.14 1.00 -6.95
C GLU A 57 4.15 0.12 -7.70
N LEU A 58 5.26 0.72 -8.17
CA LEU A 58 6.34 -0.02 -8.84
C LEU A 58 6.95 -1.07 -7.90
N ARG A 59 7.23 -0.72 -6.64
CA ARG A 59 7.79 -1.63 -5.63
C ARG A 59 6.87 -2.83 -5.37
N LEU A 60 5.56 -2.61 -5.35
CA LEU A 60 4.57 -3.68 -5.17
C LEU A 60 4.50 -4.60 -6.39
N VAL A 61 4.58 -4.04 -7.60
CA VAL A 61 4.62 -4.81 -8.85
C VAL A 61 5.90 -5.64 -8.95
N ASP A 62 7.07 -5.06 -8.65
CA ASP A 62 8.37 -5.74 -8.71
C ASP A 62 8.48 -7.00 -7.83
N GLN A 63 7.61 -7.09 -6.81
CA GLN A 63 7.58 -8.20 -5.85
C GLN A 63 6.33 -9.08 -5.96
N ASP A 64 5.51 -8.90 -7.01
CA ASP A 64 4.22 -9.58 -7.19
C ASP A 64 3.28 -9.44 -5.97
N LEU A 65 3.36 -8.30 -5.28
CA LEU A 65 2.56 -8.01 -4.08
C LEU A 65 1.19 -7.40 -4.40
N ILE A 66 0.99 -6.95 -5.64
CA ILE A 66 -0.28 -6.41 -6.12
C ILE A 66 -0.82 -7.27 -7.28
N GLU A 67 -2.11 -7.62 -7.18
CA GLU A 67 -2.82 -8.38 -8.20
C GLU A 67 -3.24 -7.46 -9.35
N ARG A 68 -3.38 -8.01 -10.55
CA ARG A 68 -3.99 -7.26 -11.65
C ARG A 68 -5.45 -7.05 -11.32
N TYR A 69 -6.02 -5.94 -11.80
CA TYR A 69 -7.42 -5.61 -11.57
C TYR A 69 -8.38 -6.75 -11.98
N GLU A 70 -8.08 -7.46 -13.07
CA GLU A 70 -8.86 -8.58 -13.57
C GLU A 70 -8.85 -9.78 -12.60
N ASP A 71 -7.76 -9.97 -11.86
CA ASP A 71 -7.60 -11.09 -10.93
C ASP A 71 -8.28 -10.82 -9.57
N MET A 72 -8.49 -9.55 -9.22
CA MET A 72 -9.01 -9.13 -7.90
C MET A 72 -10.47 -9.55 -7.63
N TYR A 73 -11.28 -9.75 -8.67
CA TYR A 73 -12.70 -10.10 -8.57
C TYR A 73 -13.01 -11.53 -9.03
N TRP A 74 -12.03 -12.23 -9.59
CA TRP A 74 -12.14 -13.61 -10.02
C TRP A 74 -11.56 -14.56 -8.98
N SER A 75 -12.12 -14.52 -7.77
CA SER A 75 -11.96 -15.58 -6.78
C SER A 75 -13.23 -16.45 -6.80
N GLY A 76 -13.33 -17.29 -7.83
CA GLY A 76 -14.32 -18.37 -7.95
C GLY A 76 -13.86 -19.65 -7.24
#